data_AF-A0A2D8UI30-F1
#
_entry.id   AF-A0A2D8UI30-F1
#
_cell.length_a   1.000
_cell.length_b   1.000
_cell.length_c   1.000
_cell.angle_alpha   90.00
_cell.angle_beta   90.00
_cell.angle_gamma   90.00
#
_symmetry.space_group_name_H-M   'P 1'
#
loop_
_entity.id
_entity.type
_entity.pdbx_description
1 polymer ?
#
loop_
_entity_poly.entity_id
_entity_poly.type
_entity_poly.pdbx_seq_one_letter_code
_entity_poly.pdbx_strand_id
1 'polypeptide(L)'
;MGKRKKDKPIEFTSEQLAGWEEYRQALYIQKSKSDDLFEKAITFISSGALGLTLTFHDKIVPAVDAIYVIIIAIGWALLVATLFINLISHYQSSKSTDNSIDEIDNIIDYKITYSIFQEKLGKRNRSIDNLNKASIFLLGMGLLLIIIYVSINLHYGKTTQSKTTIETTKSATTQHEQSKSEEAIDTTTYIPVK
;
A
#
# COMPACT_ATOMS: atom_id res chain seq x y z
N MET A 1 59.65 7.28 -21.51
CA MET A 1 58.30 7.24 -22.14
C MET A 1 57.95 5.79 -22.46
N GLY A 2 57.32 5.06 -21.54
CA GLY A 2 56.91 3.67 -21.74
C GLY A 2 55.58 3.61 -22.50
N LYS A 3 55.57 2.99 -23.69
CA LYS A 3 54.35 2.78 -24.49
C LYS A 3 53.42 1.83 -23.72
N ARG A 4 52.21 2.28 -23.36
CA ARG A 4 51.15 1.39 -22.82
C ARG A 4 50.87 0.31 -23.86
N LYS A 5 51.07 -0.96 -23.50
CA LYS A 5 50.60 -2.10 -24.30
C LYS A 5 49.07 -1.95 -24.39
N LYS A 6 48.55 -1.89 -25.62
CA LYS A 6 47.09 -1.98 -25.85
C LYS A 6 46.69 -3.40 -25.49
N ASP A 7 45.87 -3.56 -24.45
CA ASP A 7 45.32 -4.86 -24.08
C ASP A 7 44.56 -5.43 -25.28
N LYS A 8 44.88 -6.67 -25.66
CA LYS A 8 44.16 -7.37 -26.73
C LYS A 8 42.71 -7.60 -26.27
N PRO A 9 41.72 -7.48 -27.17
CA PRO A 9 40.35 -7.82 -26.82
C PRO A 9 40.32 -9.28 -26.34
N ILE A 10 39.64 -9.51 -25.21
CA ILE A 10 39.44 -10.84 -24.64
C ILE A 10 38.49 -11.57 -25.59
N GLU A 11 38.99 -12.57 -26.32
CA GLU A 11 38.17 -13.45 -27.16
C GLU A 11 37.72 -14.65 -26.32
N PHE A 12 36.40 -14.77 -26.13
CA PHE A 12 35.80 -15.91 -25.44
C PHE A 12 35.69 -17.11 -26.37
N THR A 13 35.91 -18.32 -25.84
CA THR A 13 35.67 -19.55 -26.59
C THR A 13 34.16 -19.78 -26.80
N SER A 14 33.79 -20.58 -27.80
CA SER A 14 32.39 -20.95 -28.05
C SER A 14 31.72 -21.60 -26.83
N GLU A 15 32.47 -22.40 -26.08
CA GLU A 15 32.01 -23.03 -24.82
C GLU A 15 31.80 -22.00 -23.71
N GLN A 16 32.70 -21.02 -23.57
CA GLN A 16 32.52 -19.91 -22.63
C GLN A 16 31.29 -19.07 -23.00
N LEU A 17 31.08 -18.78 -24.29
CA LEU A 17 29.90 -18.05 -24.76
C LEU A 17 28.61 -18.84 -24.48
N ALA A 18 28.61 -20.15 -24.68
CA ALA A 18 27.47 -21.01 -24.35
C ALA A 18 27.17 -21.00 -22.84
N GLY A 19 28.19 -21.08 -21.98
CA GLY A 19 28.02 -20.97 -20.53
C GLY A 19 27.47 -19.60 -20.09
N TRP A 20 27.91 -18.51 -20.71
CA TRP A 20 27.36 -17.18 -20.46
C TRP A 20 25.89 -17.05 -20.91
N GLU A 21 25.53 -17.68 -22.02
CA GLU A 21 24.13 -17.73 -22.50
C GLU A 21 23.24 -18.49 -21.53
N GLU A 22 23.67 -19.68 -21.09
CA GLU A 22 22.93 -20.50 -20.12
C GLU A 22 22.73 -19.74 -18.81
N TYR A 23 23.79 -19.11 -18.29
CA TYR A 23 23.70 -18.26 -17.10
C TYR A 23 22.72 -17.10 -17.29
N ARG A 24 22.74 -16.44 -18.45
CA ARG A 24 21.80 -15.37 -18.77
C ARG A 24 20.35 -15.87 -18.78
N GLN A 25 20.08 -17.04 -19.36
CA GLN A 25 18.75 -17.65 -19.34
C GLN A 25 18.28 -17.98 -17.92
N ALA A 26 19.17 -18.55 -17.09
CA ALA A 26 18.87 -18.81 -15.69
C ALA A 26 18.48 -17.53 -14.93
N LEU A 27 19.20 -16.42 -15.16
CA LEU A 27 18.86 -15.11 -14.59
C LEU A 27 17.51 -14.58 -15.06
N TYR A 28 17.15 -14.76 -16.34
CA TYR A 28 15.83 -14.36 -16.84
C TYR A 28 14.69 -15.15 -16.20
N ILE A 29 14.85 -16.47 -16.05
CA ILE A 29 13.87 -17.33 -15.38
C ILE A 29 13.71 -16.90 -13.92
N GLN A 30 14.83 -16.66 -13.21
CA GLN A 30 14.81 -16.21 -11.83
C GLN A 30 14.10 -14.86 -11.69
N LYS A 31 14.39 -13.91 -12.58
CA LYS A 31 13.73 -12.60 -12.61
C LYS A 31 12.23 -12.73 -12.81
N SER A 32 11.78 -13.48 -13.81
CA SER A 32 10.35 -13.69 -14.09
C SER A 32 9.61 -14.28 -12.89
N LYS A 33 10.19 -15.27 -12.20
CA LYS A 33 9.61 -15.82 -10.97
C LYS A 33 9.54 -14.79 -9.84
N SER A 34 10.58 -13.97 -9.70
CA SER A 34 10.61 -12.90 -8.69
C SER A 34 9.52 -11.85 -8.95
N ASP A 35 9.32 -11.47 -10.21
CA ASP A 35 8.30 -10.48 -10.61
C ASP A 35 6.88 -11.01 -10.31
N ASP A 36 6.57 -12.27 -10.65
CA ASP A 36 5.29 -12.91 -10.32
C ASP A 36 5.02 -12.98 -8.79
N LEU A 37 6.03 -13.36 -8.01
CA LEU A 37 5.89 -13.40 -6.55
C LEU A 37 5.63 -12.01 -5.97
N PHE A 38 6.29 -11.01 -6.53
CA PHE A 38 6.13 -9.62 -6.12
C PHE A 38 4.73 -9.08 -6.40
N GLU A 39 4.19 -9.33 -7.58
CA GLU A 39 2.82 -8.94 -7.96
C GLU A 39 1.76 -9.60 -7.06
N LYS A 40 1.96 -10.88 -6.71
CA LYS A 40 1.10 -11.60 -5.76
C LYS A 40 1.17 -10.99 -4.36
N ALA A 41 2.36 -10.64 -3.89
CA ALA A 41 2.54 -9.98 -2.60
C ALA A 41 1.84 -8.61 -2.55
N ILE A 42 2.00 -7.77 -3.59
CA ILE A 42 1.29 -6.49 -3.70
C ILE A 42 -0.22 -6.69 -3.62
N THR A 43 -0.75 -7.66 -4.39
CA THR A 43 -2.19 -7.94 -4.42
C THR A 43 -2.68 -8.40 -3.06
N PHE A 44 -1.98 -9.34 -2.42
CA PHE A 44 -2.33 -9.88 -1.12
C PHE A 44 -2.33 -8.80 -0.03
N ILE A 45 -1.28 -7.98 0.05
CA ILE A 45 -1.17 -6.91 1.05
C ILE A 45 -2.25 -5.84 0.80
N SER A 46 -2.42 -5.39 -0.45
CA SER A 46 -3.39 -4.33 -0.78
C SER A 46 -4.82 -4.78 -0.50
N SER A 47 -5.20 -5.98 -0.97
CA SER A 47 -6.54 -6.52 -0.75
C SER A 47 -6.80 -6.86 0.71
N GLY A 48 -5.82 -7.42 1.42
CA GLY A 48 -5.92 -7.73 2.85
C GLY A 48 -6.09 -6.47 3.70
N ALA A 49 -5.28 -5.44 3.45
CA ALA A 49 -5.39 -4.16 4.15
C ALA A 49 -6.72 -3.46 3.84
N LEU A 50 -7.12 -3.40 2.57
CA LEU A 50 -8.39 -2.79 2.16
C LEU A 50 -9.59 -3.53 2.77
N GLY A 51 -9.61 -4.87 2.67
CA GLY A 51 -10.68 -5.71 3.21
C GLY A 51 -10.81 -5.60 4.72
N LEU A 52 -9.68 -5.64 5.45
CA LEU A 52 -9.67 -5.48 6.90
C LEU A 52 -10.18 -4.10 7.32
N THR A 53 -9.68 -3.04 6.67
CA THR A 53 -9.99 -1.66 7.06
C THR A 53 -11.41 -1.25 6.67
N LEU A 54 -11.97 -1.76 5.56
CA LEU A 54 -13.39 -1.55 5.22
C LEU A 54 -14.30 -2.33 6.17
N THR A 55 -14.02 -3.60 6.42
CA THR A 55 -14.89 -4.48 7.23
C THR A 55 -14.94 -4.05 8.69
N PHE A 56 -13.80 -3.64 9.24
CA PHE A 56 -13.68 -3.29 10.65
C PHE A 56 -13.56 -1.79 10.88
N HIS A 57 -13.81 -0.93 9.89
CA HIS A 57 -13.71 0.53 10.02
C HIS A 57 -14.41 1.01 11.30
N ASP A 58 -15.70 0.73 11.42
CA ASP A 58 -16.54 1.21 12.53
C ASP A 58 -16.18 0.60 13.88
N LYS A 59 -15.45 -0.54 13.88
CA LYS A 59 -14.93 -1.17 15.10
C LYS A 59 -13.59 -0.57 15.54
N ILE A 60 -12.80 -0.07 14.60
CA ILE A 60 -11.50 0.55 14.85
C ILE A 60 -11.70 2.03 15.20
N VAL A 61 -12.52 2.74 14.44
CA VAL A 61 -12.89 4.15 14.64
C VAL A 61 -14.40 4.29 14.44
N PRO A 62 -15.18 4.53 15.51
CA PRO A 62 -16.61 4.80 15.37
C PRO A 62 -16.85 6.01 14.46
N ALA A 63 -17.64 5.83 13.40
CA ALA A 63 -17.84 6.85 12.37
C ALA A 63 -18.43 8.18 12.92
N VAL A 64 -19.17 8.11 14.03
CA VAL A 64 -19.78 9.28 14.68
C VAL A 64 -18.73 10.23 15.28
N ASP A 65 -17.60 9.67 15.75
CA ASP A 65 -16.53 10.43 16.41
C ASP A 65 -15.32 10.65 15.48
N ALA A 66 -15.41 10.15 14.25
CA ALA A 66 -14.30 10.15 13.30
C ALA A 66 -14.01 11.54 12.75
N ILE A 67 -12.76 11.98 12.90
CA ILE A 67 -12.25 13.22 12.32
C ILE A 67 -11.35 12.88 11.12
N TYR A 68 -11.38 13.73 10.10
CA TYR A 68 -10.58 13.59 8.88
C TYR A 68 -10.85 12.32 8.08
N VAL A 69 -12.13 11.94 7.93
CA VAL A 69 -12.59 10.79 7.12
C VAL A 69 -12.06 10.83 5.67
N ILE A 70 -11.76 12.01 5.14
CA ILE A 70 -11.15 12.18 3.81
C ILE A 70 -9.79 11.46 3.71
N ILE A 71 -8.99 11.42 4.79
CA ILE A 71 -7.66 10.79 4.79
C ILE A 71 -7.77 9.29 4.52
N ILE A 72 -8.70 8.60 5.20
CA ILE A 72 -8.92 7.17 4.98
C ILE A 72 -9.53 6.89 3.61
N ALA A 73 -10.42 7.75 3.11
CA ALA A 73 -10.97 7.63 1.77
C ALA A 73 -9.87 7.72 0.70
N ILE A 74 -8.91 8.64 0.85
CA ILE A 74 -7.73 8.72 -0.03
C ILE A 74 -6.87 7.46 0.12
N GLY A 75 -6.62 7.00 1.35
CA GLY A 75 -5.88 5.76 1.61
C GLY A 75 -6.48 4.55 0.87
N TRP A 76 -7.80 4.37 0.96
CA TRP A 76 -8.51 3.33 0.23
C TRP A 76 -8.43 3.51 -1.28
N ALA A 77 -8.62 4.74 -1.79
CA ALA A 77 -8.51 5.02 -3.21
C ALA A 77 -7.10 4.66 -3.76
N LEU A 78 -6.04 4.92 -3.00
CA LEU A 78 -4.67 4.55 -3.36
C LEU A 78 -4.46 3.02 -3.35
N LEU A 79 -5.03 2.30 -2.39
CA LEU A 79 -4.97 0.83 -2.37
C LEU A 79 -5.74 0.21 -3.55
N VAL A 80 -6.91 0.76 -3.89
CA VAL A 80 -7.68 0.35 -5.07
C VAL A 80 -6.89 0.65 -6.35
N ALA A 81 -6.31 1.85 -6.47
CA ALA A 81 -5.47 2.22 -7.60
C ALA A 81 -4.25 1.29 -7.74
N THR A 82 -3.63 0.89 -6.62
CA THR A 82 -2.53 -0.09 -6.59
C THR A 82 -2.97 -1.42 -7.20
N LEU A 83 -4.14 -1.94 -6.82
CA LEU A 83 -4.68 -3.19 -7.38
C LEU A 83 -4.94 -3.06 -8.89
N PHE A 84 -5.51 -1.94 -9.34
CA PHE A 84 -5.76 -1.70 -10.76
C PHE A 84 -4.46 -1.61 -11.58
N ILE A 85 -3.46 -0.87 -11.10
CA ILE A 85 -2.19 -0.73 -11.81
C ILE A 85 -1.46 -2.08 -11.84
N ASN A 86 -1.48 -2.84 -10.74
CA ASN A 86 -0.89 -4.17 -10.69
C ASN A 86 -1.56 -5.12 -11.70
N LEU A 87 -2.89 -5.10 -11.78
CA LEU A 87 -3.65 -5.89 -12.75
C LEU A 87 -3.34 -5.48 -14.21
N ILE A 88 -3.23 -4.17 -14.47
CA ILE A 88 -2.87 -3.64 -15.80
C ILE A 88 -1.44 -4.04 -16.17
N SER A 89 -0.51 -4.05 -15.21
CA SER A 89 0.87 -4.49 -15.40
C SER A 89 0.91 -5.95 -15.84
N HIS A 90 0.19 -6.82 -15.14
CA HIS A 90 0.07 -8.23 -15.49
C HIS A 90 -0.58 -8.42 -16.87
N TYR A 91 -1.66 -7.70 -17.18
CA TYR A 91 -2.28 -7.74 -18.51
C TYR A 91 -1.31 -7.32 -19.63
N GLN A 92 -0.53 -6.26 -19.41
CA GLN A 92 0.49 -5.82 -20.36
C GLN A 92 1.66 -6.80 -20.47
N SER A 93 2.04 -7.49 -19.39
CA SER A 93 3.06 -8.54 -19.38
C SER A 93 2.58 -9.81 -20.10
N SER A 94 1.29 -10.14 -20.02
CA SER A 94 0.71 -11.25 -20.80
C SER A 94 0.68 -10.93 -22.29
N LYS A 95 0.14 -9.77 -22.68
CA LYS A 95 0.14 -9.30 -24.07
C LYS A 95 1.55 -9.06 -24.61
N SER A 96 2.43 -8.60 -23.71
CA SER A 96 3.86 -8.90 -23.60
C SER A 96 4.38 -10.07 -24.45
N THR A 97 4.15 -11.22 -23.83
CA THR A 97 4.52 -12.56 -24.26
C THR A 97 3.85 -12.93 -25.57
N ASP A 98 2.55 -12.69 -25.73
CA ASP A 98 1.82 -13.05 -26.97
C ASP A 98 2.44 -12.38 -28.20
N ASN A 99 2.68 -11.06 -28.16
CA ASN A 99 3.32 -10.38 -29.28
C ASN A 99 4.78 -10.83 -29.48
N SER A 100 5.45 -11.33 -28.43
CA SER A 100 6.83 -11.80 -28.56
C SER A 100 6.89 -13.17 -29.25
N ILE A 101 5.88 -14.02 -29.02
CA ILE A 101 5.68 -15.27 -29.75
C ILE A 101 5.43 -14.95 -31.23
N ASP A 102 4.52 -14.03 -31.53
CA ASP A 102 4.25 -13.59 -32.91
C ASP A 102 5.51 -13.00 -33.58
N GLU A 103 6.32 -12.21 -32.87
CA GLU A 103 7.56 -11.66 -33.41
C GLU A 103 8.65 -12.72 -33.63
N ILE A 104 8.73 -13.76 -32.78
CA ILE A 104 9.62 -14.91 -32.98
C ILE A 104 9.21 -15.69 -34.23
N ASP A 105 7.91 -15.94 -34.42
CA ASP A 105 7.39 -16.61 -35.62
C ASP A 105 7.72 -15.80 -36.88
N ASN A 106 7.60 -14.48 -36.81
CA ASN A 106 8.01 -13.59 -37.91
C ASN A 106 9.53 -13.56 -38.15
N ILE A 107 10.37 -13.72 -37.12
CA ILE A 107 11.84 -13.85 -37.28
C ILE A 107 12.19 -15.18 -37.94
N ILE A 108 11.54 -16.28 -37.54
CA ILE A 108 11.70 -17.61 -38.16
C ILE A 108 11.31 -17.56 -39.64
N ASP A 109 10.25 -16.80 -39.96
CA ASP A 109 9.81 -16.49 -41.33
C ASP A 109 10.66 -15.41 -42.06
N TYR A 110 11.79 -14.97 -41.49
CA TYR A 110 12.67 -13.92 -42.02
C TYR A 110 12.02 -12.53 -42.25
N LYS A 111 10.86 -12.25 -41.67
CA LYS A 111 10.12 -10.99 -41.84
C LYS A 111 10.64 -9.82 -41.00
N ILE A 112 11.39 -10.08 -39.92
CA ILE A 112 11.89 -9.04 -39.00
C ILE A 112 13.33 -9.36 -38.57
N THR A 113 14.18 -8.34 -38.43
CA THR A 113 15.54 -8.49 -37.90
C THR A 113 15.59 -8.55 -36.37
N TYR A 114 16.47 -9.37 -35.81
CA TYR A 114 16.69 -9.53 -34.37
C TYR A 114 16.92 -8.21 -33.59
N SER A 115 17.56 -7.22 -34.22
CA SER A 115 17.80 -5.90 -33.62
C SER A 115 16.52 -5.11 -33.36
N ILE A 116 15.52 -5.20 -34.26
CA ILE A 116 14.22 -4.51 -34.13
C ILE A 116 13.40 -5.14 -32.99
N PHE A 117 13.46 -6.47 -32.87
CA PHE A 117 12.82 -7.22 -31.78
C PHE A 117 13.38 -6.80 -30.41
N GLN A 118 14.70 -6.74 -30.26
CA GLN A 118 15.37 -6.30 -29.02
C GLN A 118 14.95 -4.88 -28.58
N GLU A 119 14.85 -3.94 -29.53
CA GLU A 119 14.45 -2.56 -29.20
C GLU A 119 13.00 -2.48 -28.69
N LYS A 120 12.08 -3.20 -29.34
CA LYS A 120 10.66 -3.24 -28.95
C LYS A 120 10.47 -3.90 -27.60
N LEU A 121 11.15 -5.02 -27.34
CA LEU A 121 11.13 -5.68 -26.04
C LEU A 121 11.64 -4.76 -24.92
N GLY A 122 12.74 -4.05 -25.16
CA GLY A 122 13.31 -3.11 -24.20
C GLY A 122 12.33 -1.99 -23.81
N LYS A 123 11.61 -1.40 -24.78
CA LYS A 123 10.62 -0.35 -24.51
C LYS A 123 9.43 -0.86 -23.68
N ARG A 124 8.91 -2.04 -23.99
CA ARG A 124 7.78 -2.66 -23.27
C ARG A 124 8.16 -3.00 -21.83
N ASN A 125 9.34 -3.59 -21.64
CA ASN A 125 9.85 -3.95 -20.33
C ASN A 125 10.06 -2.71 -19.43
N ARG A 126 10.52 -1.59 -20.01
CA ARG A 126 10.64 -0.32 -19.27
C ARG A 126 9.29 0.26 -18.85
N SER A 127 8.25 0.10 -19.66
CA SER A 127 6.89 0.53 -19.30
C SER A 127 6.34 -0.29 -18.13
N ILE A 128 6.51 -1.61 -18.15
CA ILE A 128 6.10 -2.52 -17.08
C ILE A 128 6.85 -2.20 -15.77
N ASP A 129 8.17 -1.98 -15.84
CA ASP A 129 8.98 -1.60 -14.69
C ASP A 129 8.52 -0.28 -14.03
N ASN A 130 8.13 0.71 -14.84
CA ASN A 130 7.57 1.97 -14.32
C ASN A 130 6.21 1.78 -13.63
N LEU A 131 5.33 0.92 -14.17
CA LEU A 131 4.04 0.61 -13.54
C LEU A 131 4.24 -0.13 -12.22
N ASN A 132 5.16 -1.09 -12.16
CA ASN A 132 5.47 -1.81 -10.93
C ASN A 132 6.03 -0.86 -9.86
N LYS A 133 6.94 0.06 -10.22
CA LYS A 133 7.43 1.10 -9.29
C LYS A 133 6.31 2.02 -8.80
N ALA A 134 5.39 2.42 -9.67
CA ALA A 134 4.23 3.22 -9.28
C ALA A 134 3.34 2.47 -8.28
N SER A 135 3.06 1.18 -8.50
CA SER A 135 2.30 0.34 -7.57
C SER A 135 2.92 0.28 -6.18
N ILE A 136 4.26 0.15 -6.09
CA ILE A 136 4.97 0.15 -4.80
C ILE A 136 4.77 1.46 -4.05
N PHE A 137 4.93 2.58 -4.76
CA PHE A 137 4.79 3.90 -4.17
C PHE A 137 3.35 4.15 -3.68
N LEU A 138 2.36 3.82 -4.50
CA LEU A 138 0.95 3.94 -4.17
C LEU A 138 0.55 3.06 -2.97
N LEU A 139 1.05 1.82 -2.93
CA LEU A 139 0.83 0.91 -1.81
C LEU A 139 1.37 1.50 -0.50
N GLY A 140 2.63 1.90 -0.51
CA GLY A 140 3.28 2.49 0.67
C GLY A 140 2.56 3.74 1.16
N MET A 141 2.21 4.65 0.24
CA MET A 141 1.47 5.87 0.56
C MET A 141 0.07 5.57 1.12
N GLY A 142 -0.68 4.65 0.50
CA GLY A 142 -2.02 4.26 0.94
C GLY A 142 -2.04 3.66 2.34
N LEU A 143 -1.12 2.74 2.62
CA LEU A 143 -0.98 2.15 3.97
C LEU A 143 -0.59 3.19 5.02
N LEU A 144 0.32 4.10 4.68
CA LEU A 144 0.76 5.16 5.58
C LEU A 144 -0.41 6.09 5.95
N LEU A 145 -1.23 6.50 4.98
CA LEU A 145 -2.41 7.32 5.24
C LEU A 145 -3.42 6.64 6.17
N ILE A 146 -3.67 5.34 5.97
CA ILE A 146 -4.54 4.55 6.84
C ILE A 146 -4.00 4.52 8.28
N ILE A 147 -2.69 4.27 8.45
CA ILE A 147 -2.05 4.26 9.78
C ILE A 147 -2.16 5.63 10.45
N ILE A 148 -1.92 6.72 9.71
CA ILE A 148 -2.07 8.08 10.22
C ILE A 148 -3.50 8.34 10.67
N TYR A 149 -4.49 8.03 9.83
CA TYR A 149 -5.91 8.23 10.14
C TYR A 149 -6.32 7.50 11.42
N VAL A 150 -5.96 6.22 11.53
CA VAL A 150 -6.27 5.40 12.72
C VAL A 150 -5.58 5.97 13.95
N SER A 151 -4.32 6.39 13.84
CA SER A 151 -3.56 6.94 14.96
C SER A 151 -4.17 8.24 15.50
N ILE A 152 -4.55 9.16 14.61
CA ILE A 152 -5.18 10.43 14.97
C ILE A 152 -6.51 10.17 15.68
N ASN A 153 -7.35 9.31 15.12
CA ASN A 153 -8.68 9.05 15.65
C ASN A 153 -8.65 8.29 16.98
N LEU A 154 -7.72 7.33 17.15
CA LEU A 154 -7.54 6.65 18.43
C LEU A 154 -7.03 7.59 19.52
N HIS A 155 -6.14 8.53 19.19
CA HIS A 155 -5.69 9.53 20.15
C HIS A 155 -6.83 10.48 20.53
N TYR A 156 -7.57 10.98 19.54
CA TYR A 156 -8.68 11.90 19.77
C TYR A 156 -9.80 11.25 20.60
N GLY A 157 -10.22 10.02 20.26
CA GLY A 157 -11.26 9.28 20.98
C GLY A 157 -10.93 9.08 22.47
N LYS A 158 -9.65 8.82 22.80
CA LYS A 158 -9.18 8.74 24.21
C LYS A 158 -9.33 10.08 24.95
N THR A 159 -8.99 11.19 24.30
CA THR A 159 -9.07 12.52 24.93
C THR A 159 -10.52 12.98 25.17
N THR A 160 -11.44 12.63 24.27
CA THR A 160 -12.86 13.01 24.38
C THR A 160 -13.57 12.22 25.49
N GLN A 161 -13.39 10.90 25.56
CA GLN A 161 -13.97 10.10 26.66
C GLN A 161 -13.49 10.57 28.03
N SER A 162 -12.20 10.88 28.16
CA SER A 162 -11.63 11.35 29.43
C SER A 162 -12.24 12.69 29.88
N LYS A 163 -12.52 13.62 28.95
CA LYS A 163 -13.20 14.89 29.26
C LYS A 163 -14.67 14.68 29.64
N THR A 164 -15.42 13.87 28.89
CA THR A 164 -16.83 13.58 29.18
C THR A 164 -17.00 12.92 30.54
N THR A 165 -16.12 12.00 30.93
CA THR A 165 -16.13 11.41 32.28
C THR A 165 -15.92 12.48 33.36
N ILE A 166 -14.95 13.39 33.18
CA ILE A 166 -14.66 14.45 34.16
C ILE A 166 -15.85 15.41 34.31
N GLU A 167 -16.51 15.81 33.22
CA GLU A 167 -17.68 16.71 33.26
C GLU A 167 -18.93 16.03 33.85
N THR A 168 -19.14 14.76 33.55
CA THR A 168 -20.27 13.98 34.10
C THR A 168 -20.11 13.77 35.61
N THR A 169 -18.89 13.45 36.07
CA THR A 169 -18.60 13.30 37.51
C THR A 169 -18.73 14.62 38.27
N LYS A 170 -18.28 15.74 37.67
CA LYS A 170 -18.46 17.08 38.28
C LYS A 170 -19.94 17.44 38.40
N SER A 171 -20.73 17.26 37.33
CA SER A 171 -22.15 17.59 37.32
C SER A 171 -22.97 16.74 38.29
N ALA A 172 -22.67 15.44 38.41
CA ALA A 172 -23.31 14.55 39.36
C ALA A 172 -22.98 14.91 40.83
N THR A 173 -21.76 15.38 41.09
CA THR A 173 -21.33 15.80 42.44
C THR A 173 -22.02 17.11 42.84
N THR A 174 -22.15 18.08 41.92
CA THR A 174 -22.85 19.35 42.17
C THR A 174 -24.35 19.15 42.41
N GLN A 175 -25.02 18.25 41.69
CA GLN A 175 -26.43 17.95 41.92
C GLN A 175 -26.68 17.21 43.24
N HIS A 176 -25.77 16.32 43.66
CA HIS A 176 -25.86 15.65 44.95
C HIS A 176 -25.64 16.63 46.12
N GLU A 177 -24.75 17.62 45.98
CA GLU A 177 -24.56 18.67 46.99
C GLU A 177 -25.76 19.62 47.09
N GLN A 178 -26.37 20.02 45.96
CA GLN A 178 -27.60 20.84 45.96
C GLN A 178 -28.78 20.10 46.59
N SER A 179 -29.01 18.83 46.24
CA SER A 179 -30.10 18.04 46.82
C SER A 179 -29.96 17.83 48.33
N LYS A 180 -28.73 17.61 48.84
CA LYS A 180 -28.47 17.56 50.29
C LYS A 180 -28.70 18.90 50.99
N SER A 181 -28.42 20.02 50.33
CA SER A 181 -28.62 21.34 50.90
C SER A 181 -30.10 21.72 51.00
N GLU A 182 -30.95 21.31 50.04
CA GLU A 182 -32.40 21.51 50.11
C GLU A 182 -33.06 20.65 51.20
N GLU A 183 -32.63 19.40 51.37
CA GLU A 183 -33.17 18.49 52.42
C GLU A 183 -32.83 18.96 53.86
N ALA A 184 -31.69 19.63 54.05
CA ALA A 184 -31.28 20.18 55.34
C ALA A 184 -32.02 21.47 55.73
N ILE A 185 -32.56 22.21 54.75
CA ILE A 185 -33.32 23.45 55.00
C ILE A 185 -34.77 23.14 55.40
N ASP A 186 -35.37 22.07 54.87
CA ASP A 186 -36.76 21.70 55.16
C ASP A 186 -36.96 21.11 56.58
N THR A 187 -35.89 20.61 57.21
CA THR A 187 -35.95 20.00 58.56
C THR A 187 -35.84 20.99 59.73
N THR A 188 -35.65 22.31 59.49
CA THR A 188 -35.45 23.31 60.56
C THR A 188 -36.66 24.17 60.92
N THR A 189 -37.86 23.93 60.35
CA THR A 189 -39.05 24.74 60.67
C THR A 189 -40.10 23.93 61.44
N TYR A 190 -39.83 23.59 62.70
CA TYR A 190 -40.88 23.19 63.65
C TYR A 190 -40.88 24.16 64.84
N ILE A 191 -41.75 25.17 64.76
CA ILE A 191 -42.02 26.09 65.88
C ILE A 191 -43.26 25.56 66.59
N PRO A 192 -43.16 25.02 67.81
CA PRO A 192 -44.33 24.57 68.56
C PRO A 192 -45.12 25.79 69.06
N VAL A 193 -46.37 25.90 68.63
CA VAL A 193 -47.33 26.89 69.13
C VAL A 193 -47.86 26.42 70.49
N LYS A 194 -47.82 27.33 71.47
CA LYS A 194 -48.16 27.12 72.87
C LYS A 194 -49.66 27.30 73.13
#